data_AF-A0A5M8QS97-F1
#
_entry.id   AF-A0A5M8QS97-F1
#
_cell.length_a   1.000
_cell.length_b   1.000
_cell.length_c   1.000
_cell.angle_alpha   90.00
_cell.angle_beta   90.00
_cell.angle_gamma   90.00
#
_symmetry.space_group_name_H-M   'P 1'
#
loop_
_entity.id
_entity.type
_entity.pdbx_description
1 polymer ?
#
loop_
_entity_poly.entity_id
_entity_poly.type
_entity_poly.pdbx_seq_one_letter_code
_entity_poly.pdbx_strand_id
1 'polypeptide(L)'
;MEIHKGFKIDSPDLFINWGIKKADFISLFPESKLKKVTGDYYTAECISLGGLSCNIGFHFDGNIWGKKLKELEFFRNDYSNQRQSFYEFQKYFETAFGQPTTTTQGTEGFPNHNWNLESGVQIVHYIFDRFGPEEHMRIRKI
;
A
#
# COMPACT_ATOMS: atom_id res chain seq x y z
N MET A 1 -15.10 -0.01 4.25
CA MET A 1 -13.91 -0.72 4.76
C MET A 1 -13.49 -0.15 6.11
N GLU A 2 -13.14 -0.97 7.10
CA GLU A 2 -12.72 -0.52 8.45
C GLU A 2 -11.21 -0.24 8.51
N ILE A 3 -10.75 0.72 7.72
CA ILE A 3 -9.30 0.98 7.51
C ILE A 3 -8.54 1.30 8.80
N HIS A 4 -9.22 1.76 9.85
CA HIS A 4 -8.64 2.02 11.16
C HIS A 4 -8.19 0.75 11.90
N LYS A 5 -8.79 -0.41 11.61
CA LYS A 5 -8.44 -1.72 12.19
C LYS A 5 -7.34 -2.42 11.40
N GLY A 6 -7.37 -2.27 10.08
CA GLY A 6 -6.51 -3.02 9.18
C GLY A 6 -6.92 -2.82 7.72
N PHE A 7 -6.43 -3.70 6.85
CA PHE A 7 -6.69 -3.65 5.42
C PHE A 7 -7.20 -4.99 4.90
N LYS A 8 -8.21 -4.95 4.02
CA LYS A 8 -8.75 -6.13 3.35
C LYS A 8 -8.07 -6.31 2.00
N ILE A 9 -7.61 -7.53 1.73
CA ILE A 9 -7.16 -8.00 0.42
C ILE A 9 -8.25 -8.94 -0.10
N ASP A 10 -8.60 -8.80 -1.39
CA ASP A 10 -9.66 -9.59 -2.01
C ASP A 10 -9.14 -10.97 -2.44
N SER A 11 -7.90 -11.04 -2.95
CA SER A 11 -7.22 -12.29 -3.25
C SER A 11 -5.72 -12.19 -2.95
N PRO A 12 -5.17 -13.00 -2.02
CA PRO A 12 -5.90 -13.93 -1.15
C PRO A 12 -6.88 -13.20 -0.23
N ASP A 13 -7.99 -13.86 0.10
CA ASP A 13 -9.08 -13.29 0.91
C ASP A 13 -8.66 -13.12 2.38
N LEU A 14 -7.98 -12.01 2.70
CA LEU A 14 -7.32 -11.79 3.98
C LEU A 14 -7.66 -10.41 4.55
N PHE A 15 -7.95 -10.36 5.85
CA PHE A 15 -7.99 -9.10 6.59
C PHE A 15 -6.76 -9.00 7.49
N ILE A 16 -5.95 -7.96 7.28
CA ILE A 16 -4.67 -7.80 7.95
C ILE A 16 -4.77 -6.63 8.91
N ASN A 17 -4.73 -6.91 10.21
CA ASN A 17 -4.81 -5.88 11.25
C ASN A 17 -3.54 -5.03 11.27
N TRP A 18 -3.71 -3.72 11.49
CA TRP A 18 -2.59 -2.88 11.87
C TRP A 18 -1.98 -3.36 13.18
N GLY A 19 -0.66 -3.32 13.30
CA GLY A 19 0.01 -3.77 14.51
C GLY A 19 0.05 -5.29 14.68
N ILE A 20 -0.38 -6.09 13.69
CA ILE A 20 -0.13 -7.53 13.69
C ILE A 20 1.38 -7.80 13.80
N LYS A 21 1.76 -8.75 14.65
CA LYS A 21 3.17 -9.15 14.78
C LYS A 21 3.57 -9.90 13.53
N LYS A 22 4.82 -9.71 13.09
CA LYS A 22 5.37 -10.39 11.91
C LYS A 22 5.16 -11.92 11.90
N ALA A 23 5.34 -12.59 13.04
CA ALA A 23 5.16 -14.05 13.12
C ALA A 23 3.71 -14.45 12.79
N ASP A 24 2.74 -13.78 13.40
CA ASP A 24 1.31 -14.00 13.16
C ASP A 24 0.95 -13.64 11.72
N PHE A 25 1.50 -12.54 11.19
CA PHE A 25 1.30 -12.14 9.79
C PHE A 25 1.75 -13.20 8.79
N ILE A 26 2.96 -13.76 8.97
CA ILE A 26 3.48 -14.80 8.06
C ILE A 26 2.55 -16.01 8.03
N SER A 27 1.94 -16.37 9.17
CA SER A 27 1.00 -17.49 9.25
C SER A 27 -0.33 -17.25 8.51
N LEU A 28 -0.66 -16.02 8.11
CA LEU A 28 -1.85 -15.71 7.33
C LEU A 28 -1.71 -16.10 5.85
N PHE A 29 -0.48 -16.21 5.34
CA PHE A 29 -0.24 -16.48 3.93
C PHE A 29 0.10 -17.96 3.72
N PRO A 30 -0.50 -18.62 2.71
CA PRO A 30 0.00 -19.92 2.27
C PRO A 30 1.44 -19.75 1.78
N GLU A 31 2.31 -20.71 2.11
CA GLU A 31 3.79 -20.62 1.99
C GLU A 31 4.31 -20.12 0.63
N SER A 32 3.54 -20.27 -0.46
CA SER A 32 3.94 -19.91 -1.82
C SER A 32 3.60 -18.49 -2.27
N LYS A 33 2.81 -17.71 -1.50
CA LYS A 33 2.32 -16.39 -1.95
C LYS A 33 3.07 -15.18 -1.38
N LEU A 34 3.88 -15.37 -0.35
CA LEU A 34 4.55 -14.29 0.36
C LEU A 34 6.05 -14.34 0.12
N LYS A 35 6.60 -13.32 -0.53
CA LYS A 35 8.03 -13.18 -0.79
C LYS A 35 8.67 -12.29 0.28
N LYS A 36 9.73 -12.77 0.92
CA LYS A 36 10.55 -11.96 1.83
C LYS A 36 11.56 -11.13 1.03
N VAL A 37 11.58 -9.81 1.25
CA VAL A 37 12.55 -8.90 0.63
C VAL A 37 13.67 -8.57 1.62
N THR A 38 13.33 -8.18 2.85
CA THR A 38 14.30 -7.95 3.94
C THR A 38 13.78 -8.54 5.26
N GLY A 39 14.45 -8.24 6.38
CA GLY A 39 13.99 -8.67 7.71
C GLY A 39 12.62 -8.10 8.11
N ASP A 40 12.22 -6.97 7.52
CA ASP A 40 11.05 -6.15 7.91
C ASP A 40 10.15 -5.80 6.72
N TYR A 41 10.40 -6.42 5.57
CA TYR A 41 9.69 -6.15 4.33
C TYR A 41 9.35 -7.45 3.59
N TYR A 42 8.06 -7.63 3.33
CA TYR A 42 7.51 -8.75 2.56
C TYR A 42 6.65 -8.22 1.43
N THR A 43 6.48 -8.99 0.36
CA THR A 43 5.64 -8.63 -0.79
C THR A 43 4.78 -9.81 -1.21
N ALA A 44 3.57 -9.55 -1.71
CA ALA A 44 2.73 -10.55 -2.35
C ALA A 44 1.99 -9.94 -3.55
N GLU A 45 1.80 -10.74 -4.60
CA GLU A 45 0.86 -10.41 -5.67
C GLU A 45 -0.57 -10.58 -5.16
N CYS A 46 -1.40 -9.56 -5.37
CA CYS A 46 -2.73 -9.46 -4.77
C CYS A 46 -3.76 -8.88 -5.75
N ILE A 47 -5.02 -9.22 -5.51
CA ILE A 47 -6.17 -8.44 -5.99
C ILE A 47 -6.74 -7.70 -4.78
N SER A 48 -7.00 -6.40 -4.92
CA SER A 48 -7.48 -5.54 -3.84
C SER A 48 -8.48 -4.50 -4.34
N LEU A 49 -9.12 -3.78 -3.41
CA LEU A 49 -10.01 -2.64 -3.68
C LEU A 49 -11.09 -2.91 -4.75
N GLY A 50 -11.60 -4.14 -4.82
CA GLY A 50 -12.65 -4.52 -5.77
C GLY A 50 -12.14 -4.84 -7.18
N GLY A 51 -10.88 -5.25 -7.34
CA GLY A 51 -10.36 -5.77 -8.63
C GLY A 51 -8.98 -5.26 -9.05
N LEU A 52 -8.35 -4.37 -8.28
CA LEU A 52 -7.01 -3.87 -8.55
C LEU A 52 -5.98 -4.98 -8.41
N SER A 53 -5.43 -5.44 -9.53
CA SER A 53 -4.30 -6.36 -9.57
C SER A 53 -2.98 -5.60 -9.40
N CYS A 54 -2.26 -5.87 -8.32
CA CYS A 54 -0.98 -5.21 -7.98
C CYS A 54 -0.14 -6.08 -7.03
N ASN A 55 1.10 -5.68 -6.80
CA ASN A 55 1.86 -6.16 -5.65
C ASN A 55 1.53 -5.29 -4.43
N ILE A 56 1.42 -5.94 -3.27
CA ILE A 56 1.36 -5.27 -1.98
C ILE A 56 2.62 -5.60 -1.20
N GLY A 57 3.32 -4.55 -0.80
CA GLY A 57 4.44 -4.54 0.11
C GLY A 57 3.98 -4.33 1.55
N PHE A 58 4.46 -5.15 2.47
CA PHE A 58 4.12 -5.14 3.89
C PHE A 58 5.35 -4.75 4.71
N HIS A 59 5.32 -3.53 5.26
CA HIS A 59 6.42 -2.94 6.00
C HIS A 59 6.16 -2.97 7.51
N PHE A 60 7.07 -3.59 8.24
CA PHE A 60 7.02 -3.72 9.70
C PHE A 60 7.95 -2.70 10.36
N ASP A 61 7.59 -2.19 11.54
CA ASP A 61 8.48 -1.34 12.31
C ASP A 61 9.77 -2.10 12.70
N GLY A 62 10.92 -1.44 12.60
CA GLY A 62 12.23 -2.03 12.94
C GLY A 62 12.49 -2.09 14.45
N ASN A 63 11.49 -1.78 15.27
CA ASN A 63 11.65 -1.51 16.68
C ASN A 63 11.83 -2.84 17.45
N ILE A 64 12.75 -2.82 18.42
CA ILE A 64 13.12 -3.97 19.27
C ILE A 64 11.96 -4.59 20.07
N TRP A 65 10.84 -3.87 20.26
CA TRP A 65 9.70 -4.29 21.07
C TRP A 65 8.58 -5.00 20.30
N GLY A 66 8.88 -5.46 19.09
CA GLY A 66 8.01 -6.33 18.29
C GLY A 66 7.66 -5.68 16.97
N LYS A 67 8.17 -6.29 15.89
CA LYS A 67 7.99 -5.89 14.49
C LYS A 67 6.51 -5.97 14.10
N LYS A 68 5.86 -4.82 14.05
CA LYS A 68 4.43 -4.59 13.83
C LYS A 68 4.18 -3.96 12.47
N LEU A 69 3.16 -4.44 11.76
CA LEU A 69 2.78 -3.87 10.47
C LEU A 69 2.37 -2.40 10.63
N LYS A 70 2.99 -1.53 9.84
CA LYS A 70 2.82 -0.07 9.89
C LYS A 70 2.51 0.57 8.55
N GLU A 71 2.95 -0.04 7.45
CA GLU A 71 2.74 0.50 6.12
C GLU A 71 2.45 -0.61 5.11
N LEU A 72 1.56 -0.28 4.17
CA LEU A 72 1.31 -1.01 2.96
C LEU A 72 1.78 -0.18 1.77
N GLU A 73 2.52 -0.79 0.87
CA GLU A 73 2.99 -0.19 -0.39
C GLU A 73 2.36 -0.93 -1.56
N PHE A 74 1.75 -0.21 -2.49
CA PHE A 74 1.09 -0.77 -3.66
C PHE A 74 1.93 -0.43 -4.88
N PHE A 75 2.32 -1.45 -5.65
CA PHE A 75 3.25 -1.26 -6.75
C PHE A 75 3.06 -2.30 -7.87
N ARG A 76 3.66 -2.04 -9.03
CA ARG A 76 3.70 -2.94 -10.19
C ARG A 76 5.13 -3.42 -10.46
N ASN A 77 5.23 -4.53 -11.17
CA ASN A 77 6.50 -5.04 -11.67
C ASN A 77 6.96 -4.31 -12.95
N ASP A 78 6.03 -3.70 -13.68
CA ASP A 78 6.29 -2.95 -14.90
C ASP A 78 5.57 -1.60 -14.87
N TYR A 79 6.31 -0.55 -15.22
CA TYR A 79 5.86 0.84 -15.34
C TYR A 79 6.08 1.41 -16.73
N SER A 80 6.15 0.54 -17.76
CA SER A 80 6.22 0.92 -19.18
C SER A 80 5.20 1.99 -19.57
N ASN A 81 4.03 2.01 -18.90
CA ASN A 81 3.08 3.10 -18.95
C ASN A 81 2.73 3.64 -17.54
N GLN A 82 3.66 4.41 -16.95
CA GLN A 82 3.48 5.04 -15.65
C GLN A 82 2.21 5.89 -15.54
N ARG A 83 1.84 6.61 -16.61
CA ARG A 83 0.62 7.42 -16.61
C ARG A 83 -0.63 6.57 -16.41
N GLN A 84 -0.72 5.44 -17.12
CA GLN A 84 -1.84 4.52 -16.96
C GLN A 84 -1.86 3.89 -15.57
N SER A 85 -0.70 3.47 -15.06
CA SER A 85 -0.58 2.93 -13.70
C SER A 85 -1.11 3.92 -12.65
N PHE A 86 -0.64 5.17 -12.71
CA PHE A 86 -1.05 6.25 -11.82
C PHE A 86 -2.56 6.45 -11.82
N TYR A 87 -3.17 6.68 -12.98
CA TYR A 87 -4.61 6.94 -13.04
C TYR A 87 -5.45 5.71 -12.66
N GLU A 88 -4.94 4.49 -12.89
CA GLU A 88 -5.62 3.29 -12.41
C GLU A 88 -5.59 3.20 -10.89
N PHE A 89 -4.42 3.33 -10.25
CA PHE A 89 -4.32 3.35 -8.79
C PHE A 89 -5.20 4.45 -8.19
N GLN A 90 -5.12 5.67 -8.74
CA GLN A 90 -5.93 6.80 -8.27
C GLN A 90 -7.42 6.47 -8.33
N LYS A 91 -7.92 5.92 -9.44
CA LYS A 91 -9.33 5.55 -9.62
C LYS A 91 -9.79 4.54 -8.58
N TYR A 92 -9.03 3.46 -8.35
CA TYR A 92 -9.42 2.43 -7.38
C TYR A 92 -9.43 2.96 -5.95
N PHE A 93 -8.45 3.79 -5.58
CA PHE A 93 -8.41 4.38 -4.25
C PHE A 93 -9.49 5.45 -4.04
N GLU A 94 -9.78 6.28 -5.04
CA GLU A 94 -10.90 7.22 -4.96
C GLU A 94 -12.24 6.50 -4.84
N THR A 95 -12.40 5.36 -5.53
CA THR A 95 -13.60 4.52 -5.41
C THR A 95 -13.74 3.94 -4.00
N ALA A 96 -12.64 3.53 -3.38
CA ALA A 96 -12.65 2.89 -2.06
C ALA A 96 -12.71 3.88 -0.88
N PHE A 97 -12.10 5.05 -1.01
CA PHE A 97 -11.88 5.99 0.10
C PHE A 97 -12.48 7.39 -0.14
N GLY A 98 -13.05 7.65 -1.30
CA GLY A 98 -13.49 8.98 -1.71
C GLY A 98 -12.33 9.85 -2.20
N GLN A 99 -12.61 11.13 -2.44
CA GLN A 99 -11.61 12.07 -2.96
C GLN A 99 -10.47 12.33 -1.94
N PRO A 100 -9.24 12.63 -2.41
CA PRO A 100 -8.14 13.01 -1.53
C PRO A 100 -8.50 14.20 -0.65
N THR A 101 -8.05 14.19 0.61
CA THR A 101 -8.18 15.34 1.52
C THR A 101 -7.44 16.55 0.97
N THR A 102 -6.26 16.33 0.37
CA THR A 102 -5.47 17.37 -0.26
C THR A 102 -4.86 16.86 -1.56
N THR A 103 -4.82 17.72 -2.56
CA THR A 103 -4.09 17.50 -3.80
C THR A 103 -3.20 18.72 -4.06
N THR A 104 -1.92 18.49 -4.35
CA THR A 104 -0.98 19.54 -4.76
C THR A 104 -0.37 19.20 -6.12
N GLN A 105 0.20 20.20 -6.77
CA GLN A 105 0.95 19.99 -8.00
C GLN A 105 2.28 19.29 -7.67
N GLY A 106 2.52 18.11 -8.26
CA GLY A 106 3.83 17.46 -8.22
C GLY A 106 4.77 17.97 -9.30
N THR A 107 6.04 17.58 -9.23
CA THR A 107 7.12 18.08 -10.08
C THR A 107 7.34 17.23 -11.34
N GLU A 108 6.77 16.03 -11.37
CA GLU A 108 7.00 14.98 -12.37
C GLU A 108 5.86 14.91 -13.41
N GLY A 109 5.02 15.95 -13.48
CA GLY A 109 3.84 15.98 -14.35
C GLY A 109 2.64 15.21 -13.81
N PHE A 110 2.69 14.82 -12.53
CA PHE A 110 1.61 14.17 -11.80
C PHE A 110 1.22 14.98 -10.57
N PRO A 111 -0.05 14.97 -10.15
CA PRO A 111 -0.46 15.52 -8.86
C PRO A 111 0.05 14.66 -7.71
N ASN A 112 0.19 15.29 -6.53
CA ASN A 112 0.43 14.59 -5.27
C ASN A 112 -0.88 14.55 -4.50
N HIS A 113 -1.40 13.35 -4.24
CA HIS A 113 -2.63 13.14 -3.49
C HIS A 113 -2.34 12.64 -2.08
N ASN A 114 -3.11 13.13 -1.11
CA ASN A 114 -3.06 12.68 0.26
C ASN A 114 -4.47 12.58 0.86
N TRP A 115 -4.77 11.44 1.48
CA TRP A 115 -5.93 11.25 2.33
C TRP A 115 -5.48 11.19 3.78
N ASN A 116 -6.01 12.10 4.60
CA ASN A 116 -5.86 12.05 6.05
C ASN A 116 -7.17 11.53 6.64
N LEU A 117 -7.20 10.23 6.94
CA LEU A 117 -8.41 9.56 7.41
C LEU A 117 -8.53 9.68 8.93
N GLU A 118 -9.77 9.91 9.40
CA GLU A 118 -10.12 9.90 10.83
C GLU A 118 -9.79 8.51 11.40
N SER A 119 -8.64 8.40 12.10
CA SER A 119 -8.08 7.18 12.76
C SER A 119 -6.55 7.15 12.79
N GLY A 120 -5.89 8.19 12.28
CA GLY A 120 -4.42 8.17 12.14
C GLY A 120 -3.98 7.16 11.08
N VAL A 121 -4.76 7.04 10.00
CA VAL A 121 -4.33 6.38 8.77
C VAL A 121 -4.15 7.46 7.71
N GLN A 122 -3.03 7.39 7.01
CA GLN A 122 -2.73 8.26 5.89
C GLN A 122 -2.57 7.43 4.62
N ILE A 123 -3.12 7.93 3.52
CA ILE A 123 -2.87 7.39 2.17
C ILE A 123 -2.15 8.47 1.37
N VAL A 124 -1.09 8.09 0.65
CA VAL A 124 -0.37 9.01 -0.24
C VAL A 124 -0.22 8.39 -1.62
N HIS A 125 -0.35 9.23 -2.65
CA HIS A 125 -0.13 8.86 -4.03
C HIS A 125 0.66 9.97 -4.75
N TYR A 126 1.86 9.67 -5.22
CA TYR A 126 2.69 10.62 -5.96
C TYR A 126 3.73 9.90 -6.82
N ILE A 127 4.30 10.62 -7.79
CA ILE A 127 5.52 10.21 -8.48
C ILE A 127 6.70 10.95 -7.86
N PHE A 128 7.82 10.27 -7.68
CA PHE A 128 9.06 10.87 -7.21
C PHE A 128 10.23 10.39 -8.05
N ASP A 129 11.01 11.32 -8.59
CA ASP A 129 12.17 10.99 -9.40
C ASP A 129 13.47 11.11 -8.59
N ARG A 130 14.13 9.98 -8.35
CA ARG A 130 15.46 9.93 -7.73
C ARG A 130 16.51 9.27 -8.62
N PHE A 131 16.13 8.19 -9.29
CA PHE A 131 16.97 7.41 -10.22
C PHE A 131 16.18 7.07 -11.50
N GLY A 132 15.14 7.84 -11.78
CA GLY A 132 14.00 7.45 -12.60
C GLY A 132 12.70 7.65 -11.81
N PRO A 133 11.56 7.81 -12.49
CA PRO A 133 10.30 8.14 -11.84
C PRO A 133 9.73 6.92 -11.11
N GLU A 134 9.57 7.03 -9.79
CA GLU A 134 9.03 6.01 -8.90
C GLU A 134 7.58 6.35 -8.53
N GLU A 135 6.66 5.41 -8.73
CA GLU A 135 5.28 5.56 -8.30
C GLU A 135 5.12 5.12 -6.85
N HIS A 136 4.76 6.06 -5.98
CA HIS A 136 4.52 5.82 -4.56
C HIS A 136 3.04 5.81 -4.28
N MET A 137 2.47 4.61 -4.12
CA MET A 137 1.12 4.44 -3.59
C MET A 137 1.14 3.72 -2.26
N ARG A 138 0.79 4.39 -1.16
CA ARG A 138 1.03 3.86 0.20
C ARG A 138 -0.12 4.14 1.16
N ILE A 139 -0.35 3.20 2.08
CA ILE A 139 -1.23 3.37 3.25
C ILE A 139 -0.39 3.20 4.52
N ARG A 140 -0.44 4.17 5.42
CA ARG A 140 0.38 4.25 6.63
C ARG A 140 -0.48 4.36 7.88
N LYS A 141 -0.17 3.56 8.91
CA LYS A 141 -0.69 3.76 10.26
C LYS A 141 0.26 4.66 11.05
N ILE A 142 -0.17 5.91 11.23
CA ILE A 142 0.47 6.91 12.09
C ILE A 142 0.19 6.52 13.55
#